data_AF-A0A0R2C0T8-F1
#
_entry.id   AF-A0A0R2C0T8-F1
#
_cell.length_a   1.000
_cell.length_b   1.000
_cell.length_c   1.000
_cell.angle_alpha   90.00
_cell.angle_beta   90.00
_cell.angle_gamma   90.00
#
_symmetry.space_group_name_H-M   'P 1'
#
loop_
_entity.id
_entity.type
_entity.pdbx_description
1 polymer ?
#
loop_
_entity_poly.entity_id
_entity_poly.type
_entity_poly.pdbx_seq_one_letter_code
_entity_poly.pdbx_strand_id
1 'polypeptide(L)' 'MTRIEVELISGRKLKQTFDGSFTEVFASLNQLMITNGYLMIAGHLVAAGQIKSLHPIAAEGV' A
#
# COMPACT_ATOMS: atom_id res chain seq x y z
N MET A 1 -8.26 9.63 6.14
CA MET A 1 -6.97 8.95 6.30
C MET A 1 -7.23 7.46 6.43
N THR A 2 -6.59 6.64 5.60
CA THR A 2 -6.75 5.18 5.58
C THR A 2 -5.43 4.54 5.94
N ARG A 3 -5.41 3.66 6.96
CA ARG A 3 -4.24 2.85 7.28
C ARG A 3 -4.28 1.58 6.45
N ILE A 4 -3.19 1.27 5.75
CA ILE A 4 -3.09 0.12 4.85
C ILE A 4 -1.88 -0.73 5.26
N GLU A 5 -2.08 -2.05 5.32
CA GLU A 5 -1.01 -3.04 5.32
C GLU A 5 -0.72 -3.47 3.88
N VAL A 6 0.55 -3.43 3.52
CA VAL A 6 1.08 -3.86 2.23
C VAL A 6 1.94 -5.09 2.47
N GLU A 7 1.54 -6.23 1.93
CA GLU A 7 2.37 -7.44 1.93
C GLU A 7 3.18 -7.47 0.64
N LEU A 8 4.51 -7.58 0.77
CA LEU A 8 5.41 -7.78 -0.35
C LEU A 8 5.51 -9.27 -0.70
N ILE A 9 5.93 -9.58 -1.93
CA ILE A 9 6.19 -10.97 -2.38
C ILE A 9 7.18 -11.70 -1.46
N SER A 10 8.12 -10.97 -0.84
CA SER A 10 9.05 -11.51 0.16
C SER A 10 8.41 -11.93 1.49
N GLY A 11 7.10 -11.70 1.67
CA GLY A 11 6.38 -11.90 2.93
C GLY A 11 6.53 -10.74 3.92
N ARG A 12 7.32 -9.70 3.59
CA ARG A 12 7.46 -8.51 4.41
C ARG A 12 6.15 -7.71 4.42
N LYS A 13 5.68 -7.33 5.60
CA LYS A 13 4.50 -6.48 5.79
C LYS A 13 4.93 -5.06 6.15
N LEU A 14 4.42 -4.07 5.43
CA LEU A 14 4.63 -2.64 5.68
C LEU A 14 3.29 -1.99 6.00
N LYS A 15 3.25 -1.03 6.93
CA LYS A 15 2.03 -0.32 7.30
C LYS A 15 2.22 1.17 7.10
N GLN A 16 1.29 1.80 6.39
CA GLN A 16 1.31 3.25 6.17
C GLN A 16 -0.10 3.83 6.22
N THR A 17 -0.19 5.05 6.73
CA THR A 17 -1.40 5.86 6.64
C THR A 17 -1.32 6.73 5.40
N PHE A 18 -2.35 6.64 4.57
CA PHE A 18 -2.52 7.44 3.37
C PHE A 18 -3.63 8.46 3.58
N ASP A 19 -3.45 9.64 2.99
CA ASP A 19 -4.52 10.62 2.82
C ASP A 19 -5.43 10.16 1.68
N GLY A 20 -6.73 10.01 1.98
CA GLY A 20 -7.72 9.43 1.05
C GLY A 20 -8.39 8.16 1.58
N SER A 21 -9.37 7.69 0.81
CA SER A 21 -10.09 6.43 1.01
C SER A 21 -9.28 5.24 0.51
N PHE A 22 -9.62 4.02 0.95
CA PHE A 22 -8.97 2.80 0.46
C PHE A 22 -9.08 2.65 -1.07
N THR A 23 -10.24 2.99 -1.65
CA THR A 23 -10.49 2.90 -3.09
C THR A 23 -9.56 3.81 -3.89
N GLU A 24 -9.36 5.05 -3.44
CA GLU A 24 -8.46 6.00 -4.10
C GLU A 24 -7.00 5.51 -4.04
N VAL A 25 -6.56 5.03 -2.88
CA VAL A 25 -5.20 4.51 -2.72
C VAL A 25 -5.00 3.26 -3.58
N PHE A 26 -5.97 2.34 -3.61
CA PHE A 26 -5.92 1.17 -4.47
C PHE A 26 -5.83 1.55 -5.96
N ALA A 27 -6.62 2.53 -6.40
CA ALA A 27 -6.58 3.01 -7.79
C ALA A 27 -5.21 3.57 -8.17
N SER A 28 -4.60 4.41 -7.32
CA SER A 28 -3.26 4.95 -7.55
C SER A 28 -2.20 3.84 -7.60
N LEU A 29 -2.28 2.86 -6.69
CA LEU A 29 -1.36 1.72 -6.68
C LEU A 29 -1.50 0.85 -7.93
N ASN A 30 -2.73 0.58 -8.35
CA ASN A 30 -3.00 -0.19 -9.56
C ASN A 30 -2.43 0.50 -10.82
N GLN A 31 -2.52 1.84 -10.89
CA GLN A 31 -1.87 2.59 -11.97
C GLN A 31 -0.35 2.44 -11.95
N LEU A 32 0.28 2.45 -10.76
CA LEU A 32 1.72 2.22 -10.61
C LEU A 32 2.13 0.79 -11.02
N MET A 33 1.28 -0.21 -10.79
CA MET A 33 1.53 -1.59 -11.27
C MET A 33 1.65 -1.62 -12.80
N ILE A 34 0.74 -0.94 -13.49
CA ILE A 34 0.69 -0.91 -14.96
C ILE A 34 1.91 -0.19 -15.55
N THR A 35 2.39 0.85 -14.88
CA THR A 35 3.51 1.67 -15.35
C THR A 35 4.88 1.21 -14.84
N ASN A 36 4.94 0.09 -14.10
CA ASN A 36 6.15 -0.37 -13.38
C ASN A 36 6.76 0.72 -12.49
N GLY A 37 5.89 1.49 -11.82
CA GLY A 37 6.27 2.56 -10.92
C GLY A 37 6.79 2.09 -9.57
N TYR A 38 7.29 3.04 -8.80
CA TYR A 38 7.77 2.86 -7.43
C TYR A 38 6.98 3.77 -6.50
N LEU A 39 6.87 3.36 -5.24
CA LEU A 39 6.24 4.15 -4.20
C LEU A 39 6.97 4.04 -2.88
N MET A 40 6.88 5.10 -2.08
CA MET A 40 7.47 5.15 -0.76
C MET A 40 6.46 4.63 0.28
N ILE A 41 6.75 3.48 0.88
CA ILE A 41 5.91 2.86 1.91
C ILE A 41 6.67 2.73 3.22
N ALA A 42 6.20 3.42 4.26
CA ALA A 42 6.82 3.38 5.59
C ALA A 42 8.35 3.60 5.55
N GLY A 43 8.81 4.56 4.75
CA GLY A 43 10.24 4.87 4.57
C GLY A 43 11.00 3.92 3.63
N HIS A 44 10.33 3.00 2.95
CA HIS A 44 10.94 2.07 2.00
C HIS A 44 10.49 2.37 0.58
N LEU A 45 11.43 2.49 -0.35
CA LEU A 45 11.10 2.53 -1.77
C LEU A 45 10.72 1.12 -2.23
N VAL A 46 9.48 0.94 -2.65
CA VAL A 46 8.91 -0.34 -3.07
C VAL A 46 8.51 -0.24 -4.53
N ALA A 47 9.03 -1.14 -5.37
CA ALA A 47 8.51 -1.32 -6.73
C ALA A 47 7.08 -1.86 -6.65
N ALA A 48 6.15 -1.28 -7.41
CA ALA A 48 4.75 -1.68 -7.36
C ALA A 48 4.62 -3.19 -7.60
N GLY A 49 5.32 -3.73 -8.62
CA GLY A 49 5.34 -5.15 -8.94
C GLY A 49 5.83 -6.10 -7.83
N GLN A 50 6.35 -5.59 -6.72
CA GLN A 50 6.71 -6.38 -5.53
C GLN A 50 5.57 -6.47 -4.50
N ILE A 51 4.47 -5.76 -4.71
CA ILE A 51 3.28 -5.82 -3.85
C ILE A 51 2.48 -7.06 -4.19
N LYS A 52 2.26 -7.90 -3.18
CA LYS A 52 1.44 -9.11 -3.27
C LYS A 52 -0.01 -8.84 -2.91
N SER A 53 -0.25 -8.08 -1.84
CA SER A 53 -1.61 -7.73 -1.41
C SER A 53 -1.65 -6.42 -0.63
N LEU A 54 -2.86 -5.85 -0.56
CA LEU A 54 -3.18 -4.61 0.13
C LEU A 54 -4.40 -4.86 1.02
N HIS A 55 -4.30 -4.52 2.30
CA HIS A 55 -5.39 -4.71 3.25
C HIS A 55 -5.65 -3.41 4.02
N PRO A 56 -6.88 -2.88 4.02
CA PRO A 56 -7.23 -1.80 4.93
C PRO A 56 -7.14 -2.33 6.36
N ILE A 57 -6.41 -1.62 7.20
CA ILE A 57 -6.37 -1.89 8.63
C ILE A 57 -7.47 -1.04 9.24
N ALA A 58 -8.52 -1.66 9.77
CA ALA A 58 -9.46 -0.95 10.62
C ALA A 58 -8.65 -0.25 11.72
N ALA A 59 -8.94 1.02 12.01
CA ALA A 59 -8.40 1.62 13.22
C ALA A 59 -8.82 0.71 14.36
N GLU A 60 -7.85 0.07 15.03
CA GLU A 60 -8.15 -0.68 16.25
C GLU A 60 -8.88 0.29 17.17
N GLY A 61 -10.05 -0.17 17.64
CA GLY A 61 -11.07 0.68 18.24
C GLY A 61 -10.56 1.57 19.36
N VAL A 62 -11.28 2.67 19.52
CA VAL A 62 -11.46 3.31 20.84
C VAL A 62 -12.05 2.29 21.80
#